data_AF-A0A2M7FDC2-F1
#
_entry.id   AF-A0A2M7FDC2-F1
#
_cell.length_a   1.000
_cell.length_b   1.000
_cell.length_c   1.000
_cell.angle_alpha   90.00
_cell.angle_beta   90.00
_cell.angle_gamma   90.00
#
_symmetry.space_group_name_H-M   'P 1'
#
loop_
_entity.id
_entity.type
_entity.pdbx_description
1 polymer ?
#
loop_
_entity_poly.entity_id
_entity_poly.type
_entity_poly.pdbx_seq_one_letter_code
_entity_poly.pdbx_strand_id
1 'polypeptide(L)'
;MMVNDPIADLLTRVRNGYMAGLAQVRVPHSQMKFSVSKIMEKAGFAAAITVETNEDGFKDIVITLADQPKNVPLPVLKRMSRPGRRYYVKAQDIRPVHNGHGVGIISTSKGLMSSYEAKHAGLGGEYLCQIY
;
A
#
# COMPACT_ATOMS: atom_id res chain seq x y z
N MET A 1 -11.06 19.09 -0.51
CA MET A 1 -9.75 19.04 0.17
C MET A 1 -8.69 18.73 -0.88
N MET A 2 -7.60 19.49 -0.95
CA MET A 2 -6.54 19.28 -1.93
C MET A 2 -5.62 18.15 -1.46
N VAL A 3 -5.59 17.03 -2.19
CA VAL A 3 -4.75 15.87 -1.85
C VAL A 3 -3.44 15.96 -2.64
N ASN A 4 -2.35 16.36 -1.96
CA ASN A 4 -1.02 16.49 -2.58
C ASN A 4 -0.22 15.17 -2.59
N ASP A 5 -0.54 14.20 -1.72
CA ASP A 5 0.06 12.86 -1.75
C ASP A 5 -1.04 11.79 -1.74
N PRO A 6 -1.46 11.31 -2.93
CA PRO A 6 -2.51 10.30 -3.05
C PRO A 6 -2.17 8.95 -2.40
N ILE A 7 -0.89 8.61 -2.26
CA ILE A 7 -0.45 7.37 -1.60
C ILE A 7 -0.55 7.55 -0.08
N ALA A 8 -0.13 8.70 0.46
CA ALA A 8 -0.29 8.98 1.88
C ALA A 8 -1.77 9.01 2.31
N ASP A 9 -2.65 9.59 1.49
CA ASP A 9 -4.10 9.55 1.71
C ASP A 9 -4.63 8.11 1.75
N LEU A 10 -4.25 7.27 0.78
CA LEU A 10 -4.60 5.84 0.75
C LEU A 10 -4.19 5.13 2.05
N LEU A 11 -2.91 5.23 2.43
CA LEU A 11 -2.38 4.56 3.62
C LEU A 11 -3.07 5.05 4.90
N THR A 12 -3.38 6.35 4.98
CA THR A 12 -4.06 6.94 6.12
C THR A 12 -5.50 6.44 6.24
N ARG A 13 -6.24 6.38 5.14
CA ARG A 13 -7.62 5.87 5.12
C ARG A 13 -7.67 4.39 5.53
N VAL A 14 -6.75 3.58 5.03
CA VAL A 14 -6.65 2.16 5.42
C VAL A 14 -6.32 2.03 6.91
N ARG A 15 -5.31 2.77 7.41
CA ARG A 15 -4.97 2.78 8.84
C ARG A 15 -6.18 3.16 9.71
N ASN A 16 -6.89 4.20 9.33
CA ASN A 16 -8.06 4.67 10.08
C ASN A 16 -9.20 3.64 10.03
N GLY A 17 -9.39 2.95 8.90
CA GLY A 17 -10.35 1.86 8.80
C GLY A 17 -10.03 0.69 9.74
N TYR A 18 -8.76 0.31 9.82
CA TYR A 18 -8.28 -0.68 10.78
C TYR A 18 -8.50 -0.22 12.23
N MET A 19 -8.16 1.02 12.55
CA MET A 19 -8.38 1.59 13.89
C MET A 19 -9.85 1.66 14.30
N ALA A 20 -10.74 1.91 13.33
CA ALA A 20 -12.19 2.00 13.55
C ALA A 20 -12.91 0.63 13.48
N GLY A 21 -12.20 -0.47 13.19
CA GLY A 21 -12.81 -1.79 13.05
C GLY A 21 -13.79 -1.91 11.88
N LEU A 22 -13.56 -1.14 10.81
CA LEU A 22 -14.42 -1.19 9.63
C LEU A 22 -14.13 -2.44 8.81
N ALA A 23 -15.18 -3.05 8.23
CA ALA A 23 -15.01 -4.14 7.28
C ALA A 23 -14.37 -3.68 5.96
N GLN A 24 -14.68 -2.46 5.52
CA GLN A 24 -14.27 -1.94 4.22
C GLN A 24 -13.92 -0.45 4.27
N VAL A 25 -12.99 -0.05 3.39
CA VAL A 25 -12.60 1.34 3.17
C VAL A 25 -12.71 1.66 1.68
N ARG A 26 -13.31 2.81 1.35
CA ARG A 26 -13.44 3.31 -0.02
C ARG A 26 -12.45 4.45 -0.29
N VAL A 27 -11.84 4.41 -1.48
CA VAL A 27 -10.84 5.38 -1.92
C VAL A 27 -11.02 5.72 -3.39
N PRO A 28 -10.95 7.01 -3.80
CA PRO A 28 -11.03 7.39 -5.21
C PRO A 28 -9.99 6.66 -6.04
N HIS A 29 -10.43 6.04 -7.14
CA HIS A 29 -9.60 5.19 -7.97
C HIS A 29 -8.44 5.96 -8.62
N SER A 30 -7.26 5.37 -8.55
CA SER A 30 -6.15 5.68 -9.46
C SER A 30 -5.36 4.40 -9.72
N GLN A 31 -4.71 4.31 -10.88
CA GLN A 31 -3.92 3.12 -11.21
C GLN A 31 -2.84 2.84 -10.15
N MET A 32 -2.16 3.90 -9.68
CA MET A 32 -1.16 3.77 -8.61
C MET A 32 -1.76 3.24 -7.30
N LYS A 33 -2.90 3.78 -6.85
CA LYS A 33 -3.56 3.31 -5.62
C LYS A 33 -4.04 1.87 -5.76
N PHE A 34 -4.56 1.51 -6.94
CA PHE A 34 -5.02 0.15 -7.23
C PHE A 34 -3.85 -0.84 -7.19
N SER A 35 -2.73 -0.54 -7.86
CA SER A 35 -1.53 -1.38 -7.83
C SER A 35 -0.95 -1.54 -6.43
N VAL A 36 -0.89 -0.46 -5.63
CA VAL A 36 -0.47 -0.51 -4.21
C VAL A 36 -1.40 -1.44 -3.44
N SER A 37 -2.71 -1.26 -3.57
CA SER A 37 -3.72 -2.06 -2.85
C SER A 37 -3.68 -3.55 -3.25
N LYS A 38 -3.40 -3.87 -4.52
CA LYS A 38 -3.20 -5.25 -4.97
C LYS A 38 -1.96 -5.91 -4.38
N ILE A 39 -0.88 -5.16 -4.16
CA ILE A 39 0.29 -5.71 -3.44
C ILE A 39 -0.05 -5.95 -1.96
N MET A 40 -0.86 -5.07 -1.34
CA MET A 40 -1.35 -5.28 0.03
C MET A 40 -2.19 -6.55 0.17
N GLU A 41 -3.09 -6.80 -0.79
CA GLU A 41 -3.91 -8.02 -0.87
C GLU A 41 -3.03 -9.27 -0.96
N LYS A 42 -2.07 -9.28 -1.89
CA LYS A 42 -1.12 -10.40 -2.04
C LYS A 42 -0.29 -10.67 -0.79
N ALA A 43 0.04 -9.62 -0.03
CA ALA A 43 0.78 -9.72 1.22
C ALA A 43 -0.09 -10.04 2.44
N GLY A 44 -1.42 -10.17 2.28
CA GLY A 44 -2.35 -10.50 3.36
C GLY A 44 -2.78 -9.32 4.24
N PHE A 45 -2.43 -8.08 3.88
CA PHE A 45 -2.85 -6.86 4.59
C PHE A 45 -4.20 -6.31 4.14
N ALA A 46 -4.83 -6.94 3.15
CA ALA A 46 -6.21 -6.71 2.76
C ALA A 46 -6.81 -8.04 2.31
N ALA A 47 -8.08 -8.28 2.62
CA ALA A 47 -8.76 -9.52 2.27
C ALA A 47 -9.18 -9.55 0.79
N ALA A 48 -9.67 -8.43 0.28
CA ALA A 48 -10.10 -8.32 -1.12
C ALA A 48 -10.03 -6.87 -1.61
N ILE A 49 -9.67 -6.67 -2.88
CA ILE A 49 -9.70 -5.38 -3.56
C ILE A 49 -10.61 -5.42 -4.78
N THR A 50 -11.69 -4.64 -4.76
CA THR A 50 -12.62 -4.45 -5.88
C THR A 50 -12.64 -3.00 -6.37
N VAL A 51 -13.19 -2.79 -7.56
CA VAL A 51 -13.44 -1.46 -8.12
C VAL A 51 -14.93 -1.34 -8.39
N GLU A 52 -15.55 -0.33 -7.81
CA GLU A 52 -16.98 -0.06 -7.93
C GLU A 52 -17.17 1.35 -8.51
N THR A 53 -18.28 1.56 -9.22
CA THR A 53 -18.68 2.89 -9.69
C THR A 53 -19.61 3.50 -8.63
N ASN A 54 -19.31 4.71 -8.18
CA ASN A 54 -20.14 5.44 -7.23
C ASN A 54 -21.31 6.14 -7.92
N GLU A 55 -22.19 6.76 -7.12
CA GLU A 55 -23.42 7.41 -7.59
C GLU A 55 -23.15 8.56 -8.57
N ASP A 56 -21.99 9.21 -8.46
CA ASP A 56 -21.53 10.28 -9.34
C ASP A 56 -20.89 9.76 -10.64
N GLY A 57 -20.85 8.43 -10.86
CA GLY A 57 -20.25 7.80 -12.04
C GLY A 57 -18.72 7.66 -11.99
N PHE A 58 -18.08 8.03 -10.87
CA PHE A 58 -16.63 7.85 -10.68
C PHE A 58 -16.30 6.47 -10.13
N LYS A 59 -15.09 5.99 -10.42
CA LYS A 59 -14.60 4.72 -9.89
C LYS A 59 -13.99 4.91 -8.51
N ASP A 60 -14.36 4.05 -7.58
CA ASP A 60 -13.75 3.89 -6.27
C ASP A 60 -13.09 2.51 -6.15
N ILE A 61 -11.96 2.47 -5.47
CA ILE A 61 -11.33 1.23 -5.00
C ILE A 61 -11.98 0.91 -3.65
N VAL A 62 -12.54 -0.29 -3.54
CA VAL A 62 -13.08 -0.82 -2.29
C VAL A 62 -12.09 -1.82 -1.73
N ILE A 63 -11.58 -1.52 -0.54
CA ILE A 63 -10.58 -2.30 0.17
C ILE A 63 -11.28 -3.01 1.32
N THR A 64 -11.47 -4.32 1.20
CA THR A 64 -11.92 -5.16 2.32
C THR A 64 -10.74 -5.41 3.23
N LEU A 65 -10.83 -4.93 4.48
CA LEU A 65 -9.76 -5.08 5.46
C LEU A 65 -9.69 -6.53 5.94
N ALA A 66 -8.49 -7.00 6.24
CA ALA A 66 -8.33 -8.33 6.81
C ALA A 66 -8.88 -8.32 8.24
N ASP A 67 -9.67 -9.33 8.61
CA ASP A 67 -10.17 -9.46 9.97
C ASP A 67 -8.98 -9.63 10.93
N GLN A 68 -8.92 -8.77 11.94
CA GLN A 68 -7.84 -8.78 12.91
C GLN A 68 -8.37 -9.37 14.22
N PRO A 69 -7.78 -10.46 14.72
CA PRO A 69 -8.10 -10.95 16.05
C PRO A 69 -7.86 -9.83 17.07
N LYS A 70 -8.68 -9.76 18.13
CA LYS A 70 -8.60 -8.71 19.17
C LYS A 70 -7.20 -8.53 19.81
N ASN A 71 -6.35 -9.54 19.71
CA ASN A 71 -5.01 -9.57 20.31
C ASN A 71 -3.87 -9.33 19.30
N VAL A 72 -4.16 -9.04 18.04
CA VAL A 72 -3.14 -8.74 17.02
C VAL A 72 -2.96 -7.23 16.90
N PRO A 73 -1.71 -6.72 16.98
CA PRO A 73 -1.43 -5.31 16.74
C PRO A 73 -1.92 -4.84 15.37
N LEU A 74 -2.41 -3.61 15.30
CA LEU A 74 -2.80 -3.01 14.03
C LEU A 74 -1.58 -2.90 13.09
N PRO A 75 -1.76 -3.15 11.78
CA PRO A 75 -0.68 -2.99 10.82
C PRO A 75 -0.20 -1.53 10.79
N VAL A 76 1.11 -1.37 10.68
CA VAL A 76 1.80 -0.09 10.56
C VAL A 76 2.01 0.23 9.09
N LEU A 77 1.21 1.17 8.57
CA LEU A 77 1.34 1.68 7.21
C LEU A 77 2.25 2.93 7.19
N LYS A 78 3.45 2.81 6.61
CA LYS A 78 4.46 3.88 6.61
C LYS A 78 4.79 4.36 5.19
N ARG A 79 4.54 5.64 4.92
CA ARG A 79 4.95 6.35 3.70
C ARG A 79 6.44 6.67 3.73
N MET A 80 7.21 6.12 2.79
CA MET A 80 8.67 6.26 2.70
C MET A 80 9.08 7.45 1.81
N SER A 81 8.76 7.43 0.50
CA SER A 81 9.17 8.47 -0.47
C SER A 81 8.16 9.62 -0.63
N ARG A 82 8.25 10.70 0.16
CA ARG A 82 7.24 11.78 0.14
C ARG A 82 7.51 12.82 -0.98
N PRO A 83 6.52 13.64 -1.40
CA PRO A 83 6.74 14.68 -2.40
C PRO A 83 7.90 15.63 -2.08
N GLY A 84 8.08 15.99 -0.80
CA GLY A 84 9.19 16.84 -0.35
C GLY A 84 10.54 16.14 -0.21
N ARG A 85 10.57 14.80 -0.21
CA ARG A 85 11.82 14.02 -0.20
C ARG A 85 11.58 12.63 -0.79
N ARG A 86 12.05 12.45 -2.03
CA ARG A 86 11.99 11.16 -2.70
C ARG A 86 13.04 10.21 -2.12
N TYR A 87 12.66 8.95 -1.96
CA TYR A 87 13.52 7.90 -1.44
C TYR A 87 13.72 6.82 -2.49
N TYR A 88 14.96 6.65 -2.95
CA TYR A 88 15.35 5.64 -3.93
C TYR A 88 16.25 4.60 -3.29
N VAL A 89 16.12 3.35 -3.72
CA VAL A 89 16.90 2.22 -3.22
C VAL A 89 17.43 1.40 -4.39
N LYS A 90 18.71 1.00 -4.32
CA LYS A 90 19.30 0.06 -5.28
C LYS A 90 18.89 -1.36 -4.91
N ALA A 91 18.82 -2.26 -5.88
CA ALA A 91 18.41 -3.65 -5.67
C ALA A 91 19.16 -4.35 -4.51
N GLN A 92 20.48 -4.16 -4.47
CA GLN A 92 21.37 -4.72 -3.44
C GLN A 92 21.10 -4.17 -2.02
N ASP A 93 20.58 -2.94 -1.92
CA ASP A 93 20.34 -2.25 -0.66
C ASP A 93 18.91 -2.51 -0.13
N ILE A 94 18.09 -3.26 -0.87
CA ILE A 94 16.74 -3.64 -0.43
C ILE A 94 16.85 -4.61 0.76
N ARG A 95 16.45 -4.12 1.93
CA ARG A 95 16.38 -4.90 3.18
C ARG A 95 14.97 -5.44 3.41
N PRO A 96 14.82 -6.59 4.08
CA PRO A 96 13.52 -7.07 4.53
C PRO A 96 12.83 -6.04 5.44
N VAL A 97 11.51 -5.89 5.29
CA VAL A 97 10.70 -5.05 6.19
C VAL A 97 10.35 -5.89 7.42
N HIS A 98 10.54 -5.33 8.62
CA HIS A 98 10.20 -5.98 9.89
C HIS A 98 10.66 -7.45 9.97
N ASN A 99 11.94 -7.70 9.69
CA ASN A 99 12.53 -9.05 9.67
C ASN A 99 11.82 -10.07 8.76
N GLY A 100 11.14 -9.60 7.70
CA GLY A 100 10.41 -10.46 6.75
C GLY A 100 8.91 -10.58 7.04
N HIS A 101 8.41 -10.00 8.13
CA HIS A 101 6.99 -9.97 8.48
C HIS A 101 6.23 -8.79 7.87
N GLY A 102 6.88 -8.02 7.00
CA GLY A 102 6.26 -6.90 6.29
C GLY A 102 6.58 -6.89 4.81
N VAL A 103 5.87 -6.02 4.09
CA VAL A 103 6.06 -5.79 2.66
C VAL A 103 6.49 -4.35 2.42
N GLY A 104 7.58 -4.17 1.65
CA GLY A 104 7.92 -2.90 1.04
C GLY A 104 7.31 -2.83 -0.36
N ILE A 105 6.94 -1.64 -0.83
CA ILE A 105 6.42 -1.43 -2.19
C ILE A 105 7.34 -0.46 -2.91
N ILE A 106 7.88 -0.90 -4.05
CA ILE A 106 8.90 -0.20 -4.82
C ILE A 106 8.38 0.02 -6.25
N SER A 107 8.49 1.26 -6.73
CA SER A 107 8.25 1.60 -8.13
C SER A 107 9.54 1.40 -8.92
N THR A 108 9.57 0.39 -9.79
CA THR A 108 10.72 0.03 -10.61
C THR A 108 10.46 0.36 -12.09
N SER A 109 11.46 0.16 -12.95
CA SER A 109 11.31 0.29 -14.41
C SER A 109 10.33 -0.73 -15.02
N LYS A 110 10.05 -1.86 -14.33
CA LYS A 110 9.07 -2.87 -14.76
C LYS A 110 7.72 -2.74 -14.05
N GLY A 111 7.47 -1.58 -13.42
CA GLY A 111 6.25 -1.30 -12.69
C GLY A 111 6.38 -1.47 -11.18
N LEU A 112 5.23 -1.49 -10.52
CA LEU A 112 5.12 -1.58 -9.07
C LEU A 112 5.25 -3.03 -8.62
N MET A 113 6.12 -3.30 -7.64
CA MET A 113 6.30 -4.64 -7.09
C MET A 113 6.69 -4.58 -5.62
N SER A 114 6.62 -5.72 -4.95
CA SER A 114 7.07 -5.85 -3.57
C SER A 114 8.60 -5.71 -3.47
N SER A 115 9.10 -5.34 -2.30
CA SER A 115 10.53 -5.28 -2.01
C SER A 115 11.21 -6.63 -2.21
N TYR A 116 10.49 -7.73 -1.95
CA TYR A 116 10.96 -9.08 -2.19
C TYR A 116 11.13 -9.35 -3.70
N GLU A 117 10.09 -9.10 -4.50
CA GLU A 117 10.13 -9.28 -5.96
C GLU A 117 11.19 -8.38 -6.61
N ALA A 118 11.28 -7.11 -6.21
CA ALA A 118 12.28 -6.17 -6.71
C ALA A 118 13.71 -6.66 -6.46
N LYS A 119 13.97 -7.17 -5.25
CA LYS A 119 15.28 -7.73 -4.90
C LYS A 119 15.63 -8.97 -5.73
N HIS A 120 14.68 -9.89 -5.91
CA HIS A 120 14.88 -11.09 -6.72
C HIS A 120 15.07 -10.79 -8.21
N ALA A 121 14.38 -9.76 -8.72
CA ALA A 121 14.53 -9.30 -10.09
C ALA A 121 15.80 -8.45 -10.32
N GLY A 122 16.57 -8.14 -9.27
CA GLY A 122 17.73 -7.26 -9.37
C GLY A 122 17.38 -5.80 -9.70
N LEU A 123 16.17 -5.35 -9.36
CA LEU A 123 15.67 -4.02 -9.70
C LEU A 123 15.61 -3.10 -8.48
N GLY A 124 16.19 -1.91 -8.65
CA GLY A 124 16.00 -0.79 -7.72
C GLY A 124 14.84 0.12 -8.15
N GLY A 125 14.57 1.16 -7.36
CA GLY A 125 13.50 2.09 -7.66
C GLY A 125 13.14 3.06 -6.55
N GLU A 126 12.02 3.75 -6.71
CA GLU A 126 11.46 4.62 -5.67
C GLU A 126 10.76 3.76 -4.61
N TYR A 127 11.18 3.86 -3.36
CA TYR A 127 10.56 3.15 -2.25
C TYR A 127 9.34 3.93 -1.75
N LEU A 128 8.15 3.52 -2.17
CA LEU A 128 6.93 4.27 -1.91
C LEU A 128 6.48 4.13 -0.46
N CYS A 129 6.31 2.91 0.03
CA CYS A 129 5.80 2.66 1.37
C CYS A 129 6.15 1.27 1.85
N GLN A 130 6.02 1.05 3.16
CA GLN A 130 6.16 -0.25 3.79
C GLN A 130 4.99 -0.49 4.74
N ILE A 131 4.60 -1.75 4.88
CA ILE A 131 3.48 -2.21 5.70
C ILE A 131 3.96 -3.44 6.48
N TYR A 132 3.72 -3.47 7.79
CA TYR A 132 4.17 -4.53 8.69
C TYR A 132 3.35 -4.54 9.99
#